data_AF-A0A553IJL9-F1
#
_entry.id   AF-A0A553IJL9-F1
#
_cell.length_a   1.000
_cell.length_b   1.000
_cell.length_c   1.000
_cell.angle_alpha   90.00
_cell.angle_beta   90.00
_cell.angle_gamma   90.00
#
_symmetry.space_group_name_H-M   'P 1'
#
loop_
_entity.id
_entity.type
_entity.pdbx_description
1 polymer ?
#
loop_
_entity_poly.entity_id
_entity_poly.type
_entity_poly.pdbx_seq_one_letter_code
_entity_poly.pdbx_strand_id
1 'polypeptide(L)'
;MITLEPGVSPVRLSVGDSWTLPTATAVDNVEGEISFIDVDTTLINQFYNSSTSQYIFTTTGTYEVEFTAADESGNIATKVIIIIVSDGVDSYTGYYESINGLSGQALVDELYTVLNNTGQYTTTTYGAARYHLEQTDAWIGFNTNYLYLIYTDTLKGSVSSGYPDEGYALAKWDEGATWNREHVWAKSLFGTGNYEPGASTRGIDADLHNLRAADTTVNSTRSNNLFINQVYNAGGFGNYNSKWYPGDHHRGDVARILFYMDIRWGGLTNLSNIGDLATLLQWHELDPVDDFEINRNNLIYGFQNNRNPFIDHPELVDKIWA
;
A
#
# COMPACT_ATOMS: atom_id res chain seq x y z
N MET A 1 18.85 -16.47 0.46
CA MET A 1 17.78 -15.56 -0.02
C MET A 1 17.46 -15.88 -1.47
N ILE A 2 16.17 -15.95 -1.85
CA ILE A 2 15.74 -16.20 -3.24
C ILE A 2 15.28 -14.88 -3.88
N THR A 3 15.79 -14.60 -5.08
CA THR A 3 15.39 -13.47 -5.94
C THR A 3 14.76 -14.02 -7.21
N LEU A 4 13.68 -13.39 -7.68
CA LEU A 4 12.93 -13.80 -8.87
C LEU A 4 12.90 -12.65 -9.86
N GLU A 5 13.06 -12.94 -11.15
CA GLU A 5 13.02 -11.96 -12.24
C GLU A 5 12.18 -12.48 -13.41
N PRO A 6 11.00 -11.87 -13.69
CA PRO A 6 10.37 -10.80 -12.90
C PRO A 6 9.88 -11.30 -11.53
N GLY A 7 9.97 -10.47 -10.50
CA GLY A 7 9.61 -10.80 -9.12
C GLY A 7 8.16 -10.52 -8.72
N VAL A 8 7.25 -10.39 -9.69
CA VAL A 8 5.86 -9.94 -9.46
C VAL A 8 5.04 -11.04 -8.78
N SER A 9 4.42 -10.70 -7.65
CA SER A 9 3.41 -11.53 -6.99
C SER A 9 2.39 -10.65 -6.22
N PRO A 10 1.08 -10.93 -6.29
CA PRO A 10 0.45 -11.97 -7.12
C PRO A 10 0.50 -11.63 -8.62
N VAL A 11 0.55 -12.66 -9.47
CA VAL A 11 0.35 -12.53 -10.92
C VAL A 11 -1.14 -12.66 -11.20
N ARG A 12 -1.73 -11.70 -11.92
CA ARG A 12 -3.15 -11.73 -12.30
C ARG A 12 -3.29 -12.00 -13.79
N LEU A 13 -4.09 -13.01 -14.14
CA LEU A 13 -4.30 -13.50 -15.51
C LEU A 13 -5.80 -13.67 -15.78
N SER A 14 -6.19 -13.49 -17.04
CA SER A 14 -7.49 -13.94 -17.53
C SER A 14 -7.40 -15.38 -18.05
N VAL A 15 -8.53 -16.09 -18.09
CA VAL A 15 -8.63 -17.39 -18.77
C VAL A 15 -8.21 -17.23 -20.24
N GLY A 16 -7.19 -17.99 -20.63
CA GLY A 16 -6.57 -17.96 -21.95
C GLY A 16 -5.24 -17.22 -22.00
N ASP A 17 -4.86 -16.46 -20.96
CA ASP A 17 -3.59 -15.76 -20.91
C ASP A 17 -2.42 -16.73 -20.75
N SER A 18 -1.29 -16.34 -21.35
CA SER A 18 -0.01 -17.05 -21.25
C SER A 18 0.86 -16.43 -20.17
N TRP A 19 1.51 -17.27 -19.35
CA TRP A 19 2.49 -16.87 -18.36
C TRP A 19 3.78 -17.67 -18.50
N THR A 20 4.90 -17.06 -18.16
CA THR A 20 6.22 -17.70 -18.21
C THR A 20 6.80 -17.75 -16.81
N LEU A 21 7.37 -18.90 -16.43
CA LEU A 21 8.04 -19.06 -15.15
C LEU A 21 9.20 -18.04 -15.05
N PRO A 22 9.31 -17.26 -13.97
CA PRO A 22 10.40 -16.32 -13.81
C PRO A 22 11.72 -17.04 -13.60
N THR A 23 12.80 -16.34 -13.91
CA THR A 23 14.14 -16.80 -13.54
C THR A 23 14.33 -16.64 -12.03
N ALA A 24 14.93 -17.64 -11.38
CA ALA A 24 15.20 -17.62 -9.95
C ALA A 24 16.72 -17.70 -9.70
N THR A 25 17.20 -16.91 -8.76
CA THR A 25 18.58 -16.98 -8.24
C THR A 25 18.54 -17.05 -6.73
N ALA A 26 19.47 -17.77 -6.12
CA ALA A 26 19.58 -17.89 -4.67
C ALA A 26 21.00 -17.62 -4.22
N VAL A 27 21.14 -16.85 -3.13
CA VAL A 27 22.44 -16.54 -2.51
C VAL A 27 22.43 -16.85 -1.02
N ASP A 28 23.53 -17.42 -0.56
CA ASP A 28 23.88 -17.68 0.83
C ASP A 28 24.98 -16.71 1.27
N ASN A 29 24.96 -16.31 2.55
CA ASN A 29 25.94 -15.39 3.10
C ASN A 29 27.30 -16.04 3.39
N VAL A 30 27.41 -17.37 3.38
CA VAL A 30 28.66 -18.10 3.61
C VAL A 30 29.18 -18.76 2.31
N GLU A 31 28.31 -19.43 1.56
CA GLU A 31 28.65 -20.25 0.39
C GLU A 31 28.57 -19.46 -0.93
N GLY A 32 27.89 -18.31 -0.94
CA GLY A 32 27.68 -17.52 -2.15
C GLY A 32 26.48 -18.01 -2.97
N GLU A 33 26.60 -18.12 -4.29
CA GLU A 33 25.48 -18.52 -5.15
C GLU A 33 25.09 -19.99 -4.93
N ILE A 34 23.80 -20.24 -4.66
CA ILE A 34 23.23 -21.57 -4.58
C ILE A 34 22.81 -22.02 -5.98
N SER A 35 23.43 -23.09 -6.48
CA SER A 35 23.27 -23.55 -7.87
C SER A 35 21.97 -24.30 -8.15
N PHE A 36 21.24 -24.70 -7.11
CA PHE A 36 20.02 -25.49 -7.24
C PHE A 36 18.86 -24.85 -6.50
N ILE A 37 17.78 -24.60 -7.23
CA ILE A 37 16.51 -24.10 -6.71
C ILE A 37 15.46 -25.10 -7.20
N ASP A 38 14.78 -25.74 -6.25
CA ASP A 38 13.64 -26.58 -6.55
C ASP A 38 12.42 -25.70 -6.85
N VAL A 39 11.62 -26.07 -7.85
CA VAL A 39 10.45 -25.29 -8.26
C VAL A 39 9.24 -26.21 -8.32
N ASP A 40 8.35 -26.09 -7.33
CA ASP A 40 7.11 -26.85 -7.31
C ASP A 40 6.08 -26.21 -8.24
N THR A 41 5.83 -26.88 -9.37
CA THR A 41 4.83 -26.48 -10.37
C THR A 41 3.63 -27.43 -10.41
N THR A 42 3.47 -28.29 -9.39
CA THR A 42 2.46 -29.36 -9.38
C THR A 42 1.05 -28.83 -9.65
N LEU A 43 0.70 -27.67 -9.10
CA LEU A 43 -0.62 -27.05 -9.26
C LEU A 43 -0.87 -26.46 -10.66
N ILE A 44 0.18 -26.20 -11.43
CA ILE A 44 0.09 -25.52 -12.73
C ILE A 44 0.57 -26.38 -13.91
N ASN A 45 1.18 -27.55 -13.66
CA ASN A 45 1.78 -28.38 -14.70
C ASN A 45 0.77 -28.79 -15.81
N GLN A 46 -0.51 -28.91 -15.48
CA GLN A 46 -1.58 -29.19 -16.45
C GLN A 46 -1.76 -28.09 -17.52
N PHE A 47 -1.30 -26.87 -17.25
CA PHE A 47 -1.41 -25.72 -18.14
C PHE A 47 -0.15 -25.54 -19.02
N TYR A 48 0.88 -26.36 -18.84
CA TYR A 48 2.15 -26.18 -19.52
C TYR A 48 2.07 -26.55 -21.01
N ASN A 49 2.45 -25.59 -21.86
CA ASN A 49 2.60 -25.78 -23.30
C ASN A 49 4.07 -25.96 -23.66
N SER A 50 4.46 -27.19 -23.98
CA SER A 50 5.84 -27.55 -24.32
C SER A 50 6.35 -26.95 -25.64
N SER A 51 5.45 -26.47 -26.51
CA SER A 51 5.84 -25.85 -27.79
C SER A 51 6.26 -24.39 -27.62
N THR A 52 5.71 -23.69 -26.63
CA THR A 52 6.01 -22.28 -26.35
C THR A 52 6.80 -22.07 -25.07
N SER A 53 6.96 -23.11 -24.24
CA SER A 53 7.55 -23.01 -22.89
C SER A 53 6.80 -22.02 -21.99
N GLN A 54 5.47 -22.00 -22.10
CA GLN A 54 4.58 -21.12 -21.34
C GLN A 54 3.45 -21.92 -20.71
N TYR A 55 2.83 -21.35 -19.67
CA TYR A 55 1.61 -21.86 -19.05
C TYR A 55 0.42 -21.08 -19.60
N ILE A 56 -0.58 -21.79 -20.14
CA ILE A 56 -1.82 -21.18 -20.65
C ILE A 56 -2.96 -21.61 -19.74
N PHE A 57 -3.45 -20.69 -18.92
CA PHE A 57 -4.44 -21.01 -17.90
C PHE A 57 -5.84 -21.04 -18.49
N THR A 58 -6.48 -22.21 -18.49
CA THR A 58 -7.82 -22.39 -19.09
C THR A 58 -8.96 -22.42 -18.07
N THR A 59 -8.63 -22.36 -16.79
CA THR A 59 -9.58 -22.51 -15.68
C THR A 59 -9.32 -21.42 -14.67
N THR A 60 -10.38 -20.86 -14.09
CA THR A 60 -10.27 -19.88 -13.02
C THR A 60 -9.79 -20.52 -11.72
N GLY A 61 -9.08 -19.76 -10.89
CA GLY A 61 -8.59 -20.21 -9.60
C GLY A 61 -7.35 -19.48 -9.13
N THR A 62 -6.96 -19.77 -7.89
CA THR A 62 -5.68 -19.36 -7.33
C THR A 62 -4.74 -20.55 -7.37
N TYR A 63 -3.54 -20.34 -7.91
CA TYR A 63 -2.48 -21.31 -8.01
C TYR A 63 -1.22 -20.77 -7.33
N GLU A 64 -0.36 -21.67 -6.88
CA GLU A 64 0.89 -21.31 -6.22
C GLU A 64 2.05 -22.04 -6.88
N VAL A 65 3.18 -21.35 -6.97
CA VAL A 65 4.47 -21.91 -7.38
C VAL A 65 5.46 -21.60 -6.26
N GLU A 66 5.99 -22.63 -5.63
CA GLU A 66 6.98 -22.50 -4.56
C GLU A 66 8.39 -22.73 -5.11
N PHE A 67 9.29 -21.80 -4.79
CA PHE A 67 10.72 -21.88 -5.07
C PHE A 67 11.44 -22.17 -3.75
N THR A 68 12.22 -23.25 -3.72
CA THR A 68 12.90 -23.71 -2.51
C THR A 68 14.39 -23.87 -2.80
N ALA A 69 15.23 -23.17 -2.02
CA ALA A 69 16.68 -23.29 -2.07
C ALA A 69 17.17 -23.79 -0.72
N ALA A 70 18.05 -24.79 -0.73
CA ALA A 70 18.69 -25.32 0.46
C ALA A 70 20.21 -25.23 0.33
N ASP A 71 20.88 -24.79 1.39
CA ASP A 71 22.33 -24.79 1.47
C ASP A 71 22.90 -26.16 1.88
N GLU A 72 24.22 -26.31 1.86
CA GLU A 72 24.89 -27.57 2.27
C GLU A 72 24.70 -27.89 3.77
N SER A 73 24.35 -26.87 4.57
CA SER A 73 24.08 -26.99 6.00
C SER A 73 22.61 -27.35 6.31
N GLY A 74 21.75 -27.39 5.29
CA GLY A 74 20.32 -27.69 5.40
C GLY A 74 19.44 -26.50 5.79
N ASN A 75 19.93 -25.25 5.74
CA ASN A 75 19.06 -24.08 5.87
C ASN A 75 18.24 -23.92 4.59
N ILE A 76 16.95 -23.62 4.76
CA ILE A 76 16.00 -23.54 3.65
C ILE A 76 15.49 -22.10 3.52
N ALA A 77 15.50 -21.58 2.31
CA ALA A 77 14.78 -20.38 1.93
C ALA A 77 13.65 -20.77 0.97
N THR A 78 12.47 -20.20 1.16
CA THR A 78 11.33 -20.37 0.27
C THR A 78 10.87 -19.03 -0.29
N LYS A 79 10.29 -19.05 -1.49
CA LYS A 79 9.60 -17.91 -2.09
C LYS A 79 8.42 -18.42 -2.90
N VAL A 80 7.24 -17.82 -2.72
CA VAL A 80 6.01 -18.27 -3.37
C VAL A 80 5.54 -17.22 -4.35
N ILE A 81 5.12 -17.64 -5.53
CA ILE A 81 4.32 -16.82 -6.45
C ILE A 81 2.89 -17.32 -6.41
N ILE A 82 1.98 -16.43 -6.03
CA ILE A 82 0.53 -16.61 -6.17
C ILE A 82 0.11 -16.17 -7.57
N ILE A 83 -0.60 -17.03 -8.31
CA ILE A 83 -1.18 -16.76 -9.62
C ILE A 83 -2.71 -16.79 -9.48
N ILE A 84 -3.38 -15.71 -9.85
CA ILE A 84 -4.83 -15.58 -9.78
C ILE A 84 -5.35 -15.53 -11.21
N VAL A 85 -6.12 -16.55 -11.60
CA VAL A 85 -6.77 -16.64 -12.91
C VAL A 85 -8.26 -16.36 -12.76
N SER A 86 -8.76 -15.35 -13.44
CA SER A 86 -10.20 -15.02 -13.49
C SER A 86 -10.75 -15.19 -14.91
N ASP A 87 -12.06 -15.33 -15.06
CA ASP A 87 -12.74 -15.40 -16.36
C ASP A 87 -13.01 -13.99 -16.95
N GLY A 88 -12.35 -12.97 -16.40
CA GLY A 88 -12.63 -11.56 -16.68
C GLY A 88 -13.85 -11.02 -15.93
N VAL A 89 -14.52 -11.82 -15.10
CA VAL A 89 -15.54 -11.37 -14.15
C VAL A 89 -14.94 -11.43 -12.75
N ASP A 90 -14.49 -10.28 -12.25
CA ASP A 90 -14.05 -10.22 -10.85
C ASP A 90 -15.23 -10.54 -9.94
N SER A 91 -15.02 -11.55 -9.09
CA SER A 91 -15.99 -12.05 -8.13
C SER A 91 -15.55 -11.63 -6.72
N TYR A 92 -16.09 -10.50 -6.29
CA TYR A 92 -15.95 -9.95 -4.96
C TYR A 92 -16.98 -10.57 -4.01
N THR A 93 -16.62 -10.76 -2.75
CA THR A 93 -17.50 -11.31 -1.72
C THR A 93 -17.49 -10.44 -0.46
N GLY A 94 -18.49 -10.60 0.40
CA GLY A 94 -18.55 -9.89 1.68
C GLY A 94 -18.61 -8.37 1.51
N TYR A 95 -17.63 -7.66 2.07
CA TYR A 95 -17.58 -6.19 2.09
C TYR A 95 -17.66 -5.56 0.69
N TYR A 96 -17.13 -6.25 -0.33
CA TYR A 96 -17.09 -5.77 -1.72
C TYR A 96 -18.09 -6.49 -2.65
N GLU A 97 -19.03 -7.29 -2.12
CA GLU A 97 -19.94 -8.08 -2.98
C GLU A 97 -20.76 -7.22 -3.95
N SER A 98 -21.14 -6.00 -3.57
CA SER A 98 -21.98 -5.14 -4.40
C SER A 98 -21.26 -4.53 -5.61
N ILE A 99 -19.93 -4.55 -5.65
CA ILE A 99 -19.15 -4.00 -6.77
C ILE A 99 -18.92 -5.02 -7.91
N ASN A 100 -19.47 -6.22 -7.79
CA ASN A 100 -19.37 -7.26 -8.82
C ASN A 100 -19.86 -6.79 -10.19
N GLY A 101 -19.01 -6.97 -11.20
CA GLY A 101 -19.31 -6.61 -12.59
C GLY A 101 -19.40 -5.09 -12.86
N LEU A 102 -19.06 -4.24 -11.90
CA LEU A 102 -19.06 -2.79 -12.09
C LEU A 102 -17.70 -2.27 -12.58
N SER A 103 -17.74 -1.19 -13.36
CA SER A 103 -16.58 -0.42 -13.81
C SER A 103 -16.95 1.05 -14.05
N GLY A 104 -15.96 1.91 -14.27
CA GLY A 104 -16.13 3.34 -14.52
C GLY A 104 -16.97 4.03 -13.45
N GLN A 105 -17.88 4.91 -13.88
CA GLN A 105 -18.73 5.68 -12.96
C GLN A 105 -19.63 4.80 -12.09
N ALA A 106 -20.11 3.66 -12.60
CA ALA A 106 -20.96 2.77 -11.81
C ALA A 106 -20.20 2.16 -10.62
N LEU A 107 -18.92 1.82 -10.83
CA LEU A 107 -18.04 1.36 -9.76
C LEU A 107 -17.71 2.49 -8.77
N VAL A 108 -17.48 3.71 -9.24
CA VAL A 108 -17.27 4.89 -8.40
C VAL A 108 -18.47 5.12 -7.47
N ASP A 109 -19.68 5.13 -8.01
CA ASP A 109 -20.91 5.40 -7.26
C ASP A 109 -21.17 4.31 -6.20
N GLU A 110 -20.93 3.04 -6.53
CA GLU A 110 -21.10 1.93 -5.60
C GLU A 110 -20.00 1.93 -4.52
N LEU A 111 -18.74 2.19 -4.87
CA LEU A 111 -17.67 2.33 -3.88
C LEU A 111 -17.93 3.50 -2.93
N TYR A 112 -18.38 4.66 -3.44
CA TYR A 112 -18.80 5.79 -2.58
C TYR A 112 -19.87 5.33 -1.58
N THR A 113 -20.85 4.54 -2.05
CA THR A 113 -21.93 3.98 -1.23
C THR A 113 -21.38 3.02 -0.16
N VAL A 114 -20.55 2.05 -0.54
CA VAL A 114 -19.94 1.07 0.38
C VAL A 114 -19.10 1.78 1.46
N LEU A 115 -18.24 2.72 1.06
CA LEU A 115 -17.31 3.42 1.95
C LEU A 115 -17.99 4.40 2.93
N ASN A 116 -19.20 4.88 2.60
CA ASN A 116 -19.97 5.79 3.45
C ASN A 116 -21.10 5.10 4.22
N ASN A 117 -21.60 3.96 3.75
CA ASN A 117 -22.57 3.14 4.48
C ASN A 117 -21.90 2.32 5.58
N THR A 118 -20.62 2.00 5.43
CA THR A 118 -19.83 1.28 6.43
C THR A 118 -19.19 2.29 7.40
N GLY A 119 -19.60 2.24 8.67
CA GLY A 119 -19.05 3.10 9.73
C GLY A 119 -19.69 4.48 9.84
N GLN A 120 -21.02 4.54 10.01
CA GLN A 120 -21.75 5.78 10.33
C GLN A 120 -21.17 6.50 11.59
N TYR A 121 -20.18 7.35 11.33
CA TYR A 121 -19.75 8.59 11.99
C TYR A 121 -19.36 8.62 13.48
N THR A 122 -19.13 7.49 14.15
CA THR A 122 -18.65 7.47 15.56
C THR A 122 -17.25 6.91 15.79
N THR A 123 -16.51 6.53 14.75
CA THR A 123 -15.37 5.61 14.92
C THR A 123 -14.12 6.24 15.56
N THR A 124 -13.70 7.42 15.13
CA THR A 124 -12.56 8.12 15.75
C THR A 124 -12.68 9.64 15.66
N THR A 125 -11.89 10.35 16.45
CA THR A 125 -11.71 11.81 16.37
C THR A 125 -10.28 12.12 15.96
N TYR A 126 -10.03 13.32 15.42
CA TYR A 126 -8.69 13.76 15.05
C TYR A 126 -7.73 13.71 16.25
N GLY A 127 -8.23 14.03 17.46
CA GLY A 127 -7.50 13.88 18.71
C GLY A 127 -7.12 12.43 19.02
N ALA A 128 -8.05 11.48 18.87
CA ALA A 128 -7.80 10.07 19.11
C ALA A 128 -6.92 9.41 18.03
N ALA A 129 -6.95 9.94 16.79
CA ALA A 129 -6.23 9.39 15.64
C ALA A 129 -4.74 9.13 15.93
N ARG A 130 -4.06 9.99 16.71
CA ARG A 130 -2.66 9.79 17.08
C ARG A 130 -2.38 8.44 17.77
N TYR A 131 -3.30 7.97 18.63
CA TYR A 131 -3.12 6.69 19.33
C TYR A 131 -3.46 5.49 18.43
N HIS A 132 -4.25 5.70 17.38
CA HIS A 132 -4.44 4.69 16.34
C HIS A 132 -3.21 4.60 15.45
N LEU A 133 -2.61 5.74 15.07
CA LEU A 133 -1.40 5.76 14.25
C LEU A 133 -0.19 5.09 14.90
N GLU A 134 -0.06 5.14 16.22
CA GLU A 134 0.93 4.32 16.94
C GLU A 134 0.83 2.83 16.61
N GLN A 135 -0.35 2.34 16.26
CA GLN A 135 -0.60 0.93 15.91
C GLN A 135 -0.60 0.71 14.40
N THR A 136 -1.29 1.57 13.64
CA THR A 136 -1.46 1.40 12.20
C THR A 136 -0.16 1.64 11.44
N ASP A 137 0.72 2.48 11.99
CA ASP A 137 1.99 2.85 11.37
C ASP A 137 3.19 2.25 12.13
N ALA A 138 2.93 1.27 13.02
CA ALA A 138 4.01 0.47 13.63
C ALA A 138 4.67 -0.43 12.57
N TRP A 139 6.00 -0.52 12.63
CA TRP A 139 6.78 -1.35 11.72
C TRP A 139 6.47 -2.83 11.90
N ILE A 140 6.27 -3.53 10.79
CA ILE A 140 5.88 -4.94 10.77
C ILE A 140 7.04 -5.92 10.52
N GLY A 141 8.24 -5.41 10.21
CA GLY A 141 9.43 -6.23 10.00
C GLY A 141 10.11 -6.66 11.31
N PHE A 142 11.38 -7.04 11.23
CA PHE A 142 12.17 -7.37 12.42
C PHE A 142 12.29 -6.17 13.36
N ASN A 143 12.10 -6.41 14.66
CA ASN A 143 12.00 -5.39 15.71
C ASN A 143 10.80 -4.44 15.51
N THR A 144 9.59 -4.92 15.80
CA THR A 144 8.31 -4.19 15.68
C THR A 144 8.13 -3.01 16.66
N ASN A 145 9.23 -2.59 17.30
CA ASN A 145 9.26 -1.54 18.30
C ASN A 145 9.51 -0.14 17.69
N TYR A 146 9.27 0.04 16.39
CA TYR A 146 9.50 1.30 15.71
C TYR A 146 8.24 1.77 15.00
N LEU A 147 8.08 3.09 14.90
CA LEU A 147 7.06 3.74 14.09
C LEU A 147 7.64 4.01 12.69
N TYR A 148 6.92 3.64 11.63
CA TYR A 148 7.35 3.86 10.25
C TYR A 148 6.80 5.19 9.73
N LEU A 149 7.71 6.12 9.43
CA LEU A 149 7.34 7.49 9.07
C LEU A 149 7.25 7.68 7.56
N ILE A 150 6.10 8.16 7.09
CA ILE A 150 5.89 8.45 5.67
C ILE A 150 6.90 9.47 5.13
N TYR A 151 7.26 9.31 3.85
CA TYR A 151 8.23 10.07 3.04
C TYR A 151 9.70 9.81 3.33
N THR A 152 10.04 9.43 4.56
CA THR A 152 11.45 9.38 5.00
C THR A 152 12.06 7.99 5.00
N ASP A 153 11.24 6.95 4.87
CA ASP A 153 11.59 5.55 5.15
C ASP A 153 12.20 5.33 6.56
N THR A 154 12.03 6.29 7.49
CA THR A 154 12.67 6.18 8.79
C THR A 154 11.82 5.40 9.78
N LEU A 155 12.49 4.49 10.50
CA LEU A 155 11.97 3.81 11.67
C LEU A 155 12.31 4.63 12.92
N LYS A 156 11.28 5.08 13.66
CA LYS A 156 11.44 5.94 14.84
C LYS A 156 11.06 5.23 16.13
N GLY A 157 12.02 5.21 17.06
CA GLY A 157 11.87 4.68 18.40
C GLY A 157 11.44 5.74 19.40
N SER A 158 11.09 5.32 20.62
CA SER A 158 10.73 6.22 21.72
C SER A 158 11.92 7.05 22.18
N VAL A 159 11.70 8.35 22.35
CA VAL A 159 12.67 9.31 22.91
C VAL A 159 12.70 9.33 24.45
N SER A 160 11.77 8.63 25.12
CA SER A 160 11.73 8.61 26.58
C SER A 160 12.71 7.58 27.14
N SER A 161 13.78 8.07 27.78
CA SER A 161 14.85 7.34 28.52
C SER A 161 16.22 7.20 27.84
N GLY A 162 16.69 8.24 27.14
CA GLY A 162 18.12 8.49 27.01
C GLY A 162 18.85 7.86 25.82
N TYR A 163 18.14 7.28 24.85
CA TYR A 163 18.70 6.95 23.54
C TYR A 163 17.99 7.77 22.46
N PRO A 164 18.59 8.85 21.94
CA PRO A 164 18.05 9.53 20.78
C PRO A 164 18.13 8.58 19.58
N ASP A 165 17.06 8.50 18.80
CA ASP A 165 16.95 7.84 17.49
C ASP A 165 17.05 6.30 17.40
N GLU A 166 17.44 5.58 18.47
CA GLU A 166 17.59 4.10 18.46
C GLU A 166 16.80 3.37 19.58
N GLY A 167 15.71 3.96 20.07
CA GLY A 167 14.91 3.34 21.13
C GLY A 167 14.33 1.99 20.71
N TYR A 168 14.60 0.92 21.47
CA TYR A 168 13.98 -0.41 21.31
C TYR A 168 12.49 -0.46 21.70
N ALA A 169 11.77 0.67 21.65
CA ALA A 169 10.37 0.79 22.06
C ALA A 169 9.63 1.70 21.09
N LEU A 170 8.37 1.36 20.81
CA LEU A 170 7.52 2.10 19.88
C LEU A 170 7.43 3.58 20.25
N ALA A 171 7.62 4.47 19.27
CA ALA A 171 7.46 5.91 19.46
C ALA A 171 5.99 6.28 19.76
N LYS A 172 5.68 6.48 21.04
CA LYS A 172 4.35 6.91 21.50
C LYS A 172 4.11 8.39 21.22
N TRP A 173 2.85 8.79 21.16
CA TRP A 173 2.47 10.20 21.03
C TRP A 173 3.01 11.01 22.21
N ASP A 174 3.83 12.01 21.90
CA ASP A 174 4.56 12.84 22.86
C ASP A 174 4.31 14.34 22.61
N GLU A 175 3.05 14.68 22.31
CA GLU A 175 2.62 16.04 21.94
C GLU A 175 3.23 16.56 20.64
N GLY A 176 3.72 15.65 19.79
CA GLY A 176 4.25 15.98 18.47
C GLY A 176 5.72 16.36 18.49
N ALA A 177 6.48 15.92 19.49
CA ALA A 177 7.92 16.17 19.57
C ALA A 177 8.69 15.20 18.67
N THR A 178 8.34 13.91 18.67
CA THR A 178 9.01 12.89 17.85
C THR A 178 8.43 12.77 16.45
N TRP A 179 7.10 12.76 16.34
CA TRP A 179 6.39 12.59 15.08
C TRP A 179 5.05 13.32 15.13
N ASN A 180 4.49 13.69 13.98
CA ASN A 180 3.17 14.29 13.90
C ASN A 180 2.25 13.54 12.93
N ARG A 181 0.99 13.99 12.88
CA ARG A 181 -0.01 13.48 11.94
C ARG A 181 0.14 14.22 10.63
N GLU A 182 0.52 13.51 9.59
CA GLU A 182 0.46 14.01 8.22
C GLU A 182 -0.92 13.76 7.62
N HIS A 183 -1.48 14.78 7.00
CA HIS A 183 -2.66 14.66 6.14
C HIS A 183 -2.16 14.48 4.71
N VAL A 184 -2.08 13.25 4.21
CA VAL A 184 -1.51 12.95 2.88
C VAL A 184 -2.25 13.76 1.81
N TRP A 185 -3.58 13.78 1.83
CA TRP A 185 -4.35 14.85 1.23
C TRP A 185 -4.41 16.03 2.21
N ALA A 186 -3.64 17.08 1.92
CA ALA A 186 -3.53 18.22 2.83
C ALA A 186 -4.90 18.87 3.06
N LYS A 187 -5.26 19.11 4.33
CA LYS A 187 -6.59 19.59 4.71
C LYS A 187 -7.00 20.92 4.06
N SER A 188 -6.03 21.79 3.77
CA SER A 188 -6.29 23.08 3.10
C SER A 188 -6.73 22.92 1.64
N LEU A 189 -6.60 21.71 1.09
CA LEU A 189 -6.97 21.32 -0.27
C LEU A 189 -8.22 20.43 -0.29
N PHE A 190 -8.90 20.28 0.85
CA PHE A 190 -10.30 19.88 0.86
C PHE A 190 -11.15 21.01 0.23
N GLY A 191 -12.43 20.77 -0.02
CA GLY A 191 -13.37 21.75 -0.59
C GLY A 191 -13.49 23.08 0.19
N THR A 192 -14.56 23.84 -0.04
CA THR A 192 -14.67 25.18 0.58
C THR A 192 -14.77 25.14 2.11
N GLY A 193 -13.67 25.52 2.76
CA GLY A 193 -13.58 25.76 4.21
C GLY A 193 -12.23 25.33 4.77
N ASN A 194 -11.37 26.29 5.14
CA ASN A 194 -10.15 25.98 5.89
C ASN A 194 -10.52 25.82 7.36
N TYR A 195 -10.66 24.58 7.83
CA TYR A 195 -10.95 24.28 9.23
C TYR A 195 -9.73 23.65 9.89
N GLU A 196 -9.27 24.25 11.00
CA GLU A 196 -8.26 23.64 11.86
C GLU A 196 -8.94 22.57 12.74
N PRO A 197 -8.67 21.26 12.54
CA PRO A 197 -9.36 20.24 13.30
C PRO A 197 -8.99 20.29 14.78
N GLY A 198 -10.00 20.40 15.64
CA GLY A 198 -9.85 20.24 17.08
C GLY A 198 -9.78 18.78 17.48
N ALA A 199 -9.49 18.51 18.76
CA ALA A 199 -9.39 17.13 19.28
C ALA A 199 -10.68 16.30 19.11
N SER A 200 -11.84 16.96 19.08
CA SER A 200 -13.15 16.34 18.89
C SER A 200 -13.60 16.29 17.43
N THR A 201 -12.85 16.88 16.49
CA THR A 201 -13.20 16.87 15.06
C THR A 201 -13.27 15.44 14.53
N ARG A 202 -14.25 15.19 13.67
CA ARG A 202 -14.53 13.90 13.03
C ARG A 202 -14.67 14.13 11.52
N GLY A 203 -14.83 13.04 10.77
CA GLY A 203 -14.99 13.09 9.32
C GLY A 203 -13.65 13.12 8.60
N ILE A 204 -13.58 13.86 7.49
CA ILE A 204 -12.42 13.88 6.57
C ILE A 204 -11.09 14.19 7.27
N ASP A 205 -11.10 15.09 8.26
CA ASP A 205 -9.90 15.43 9.02
C ASP A 205 -9.40 14.30 9.93
N ALA A 206 -10.29 13.40 10.34
CA ALA A 206 -10.02 12.30 11.27
C ALA A 206 -9.96 10.94 10.58
N ASP A 207 -9.94 10.92 9.24
CA ASP A 207 -9.87 9.70 8.46
C ASP A 207 -8.49 9.06 8.57
N LEU A 208 -8.38 7.89 9.23
CA LEU A 208 -7.10 7.23 9.41
C LEU A 208 -6.51 6.77 8.09
N HIS A 209 -7.30 6.53 7.04
CA HIS A 209 -6.73 6.20 5.73
C HIS A 209 -5.94 7.37 5.13
N ASN A 210 -6.29 8.62 5.46
CA ASN A 210 -5.57 9.83 5.03
C ASN A 210 -4.44 10.25 5.97
N LEU A 211 -4.49 9.81 7.23
CA LEU A 211 -3.54 10.22 8.26
C LEU A 211 -2.36 9.27 8.35
N ARG A 212 -1.14 9.78 8.31
CA ARG A 212 0.09 8.99 8.51
C ARG A 212 0.95 9.57 9.62
N ALA A 213 1.74 8.74 10.28
CA ALA A 213 2.83 9.21 11.12
C ALA A 213 3.93 9.78 10.22
N ALA A 214 4.40 10.99 10.52
CA ALA A 214 5.44 11.66 9.76
C ALA A 214 6.47 12.32 10.69
N ASP A 215 7.69 12.48 10.17
CA ASP A 215 8.68 13.35 10.79
C ASP A 215 8.14 14.79 10.80
N THR A 216 8.27 15.46 11.94
CA THR A 216 7.65 16.78 12.18
C THR A 216 8.20 17.87 11.27
N THR A 217 9.49 17.80 10.94
CA THR A 217 10.17 18.73 10.04
C THR A 217 9.80 18.43 8.59
N VAL A 218 9.75 17.16 8.21
CA VAL A 218 9.37 16.74 6.86
C VAL A 218 7.93 17.10 6.56
N ASN A 219 6.98 16.85 7.47
CA ASN A 219 5.59 17.27 7.32
C ASN A 219 5.48 18.80 7.19
N SER A 220 6.13 19.56 8.08
CA SER A 220 6.15 21.03 7.99
C SER A 220 6.71 21.53 6.65
N THR A 221 7.72 20.84 6.12
CA THR A 221 8.36 21.16 4.84
C THR A 221 7.46 20.78 3.65
N ARG A 222 6.76 19.65 3.72
CA ARG A 222 5.78 19.21 2.72
C ARG A 222 4.67 20.24 2.56
N SER A 223 4.22 20.85 3.66
CA SER A 223 3.18 21.89 3.66
C SER A 223 1.89 21.40 2.98
N ASN A 224 1.31 22.16 2.06
CA ASN A 224 0.23 21.74 1.17
C ASN A 224 0.69 21.58 -0.28
N ASN A 225 1.99 21.32 -0.49
CA ASN A 225 2.55 21.23 -1.83
C ASN A 225 1.96 20.04 -2.59
N LEU A 226 1.62 20.29 -3.85
CA LEU A 226 1.02 19.30 -4.73
C LEU A 226 2.01 18.20 -5.07
N PHE A 227 1.53 16.97 -5.17
CA PHE A 227 2.35 15.84 -5.55
C PHE A 227 2.75 15.93 -7.03
N ILE A 228 4.01 15.61 -7.30
CA ILE A 228 4.56 15.49 -8.66
C ILE A 228 5.47 14.31 -8.77
N ASN A 229 5.61 13.81 -10.00
CA ASN A 229 6.52 12.73 -10.32
C ASN A 229 7.97 13.04 -9.96
N GLN A 230 8.78 11.97 -9.90
CA GLN A 230 10.16 11.99 -9.45
C GLN A 230 10.94 13.17 -10.03
N VAL A 231 11.53 13.92 -9.11
CA VAL A 231 12.57 14.89 -9.41
C VAL A 231 13.83 14.37 -8.74
N TYR A 232 14.93 14.31 -9.48
CA TYR A 232 16.20 13.87 -8.92
C TYR A 232 16.60 14.77 -7.75
N ASN A 233 16.58 14.20 -6.54
CA ASN A 233 17.04 14.83 -5.32
C ASN A 233 17.97 13.86 -4.58
N ALA A 234 19.03 14.37 -3.96
CA ALA A 234 20.02 13.56 -3.27
C ALA A 234 19.43 12.72 -2.12
N GLY A 235 18.30 13.15 -1.55
CA GLY A 235 17.57 12.46 -0.49
C GLY A 235 16.45 11.52 -0.95
N GLY A 236 16.24 11.33 -2.26
CA GLY A 236 15.21 10.40 -2.77
C GLY A 236 13.75 10.88 -2.63
N PHE A 237 13.47 11.91 -1.85
CA PHE A 237 12.14 12.54 -1.72
C PHE A 237 12.27 14.06 -1.53
N GLY A 238 11.14 14.78 -1.52
CA GLY A 238 11.07 16.14 -1.00
C GLY A 238 10.53 17.21 -1.96
N ASN A 239 10.86 18.46 -1.65
CA ASN A 239 10.33 19.63 -2.33
C ASN A 239 11.06 19.98 -3.63
N TYR A 240 10.29 20.34 -4.64
CA TYR A 240 10.77 20.93 -5.88
C TYR A 240 9.79 21.99 -6.38
N ASN A 241 10.20 23.27 -6.40
CA ASN A 241 9.37 24.40 -6.86
C ASN A 241 7.95 24.41 -6.25
N SER A 242 7.87 24.30 -4.91
CA SER A 242 6.60 24.24 -4.15
C SER A 242 5.69 23.06 -4.55
N LYS A 243 6.30 21.96 -4.96
CA LYS A 243 5.66 20.67 -5.24
C LYS A 243 6.44 19.57 -4.52
N TRP A 244 5.81 18.44 -4.27
CA TRP A 244 6.38 17.37 -3.44
C TRP A 244 6.48 16.06 -4.20
N TYR A 245 7.63 15.40 -4.08
CA TYR A 245 7.80 14.01 -4.48
C TYR A 245 7.93 13.14 -3.21
N PRO A 246 7.05 12.13 -3.00
CA PRO A 246 6.98 11.39 -1.73
C PRO A 246 8.09 10.36 -1.53
N GLY A 247 8.90 10.07 -2.55
CA GLY A 247 9.89 8.99 -2.53
C GLY A 247 9.40 7.72 -3.22
N ASP A 248 10.33 6.90 -3.68
CA ASP A 248 10.03 5.71 -4.49
C ASP A 248 9.25 4.63 -3.71
N HIS A 249 9.46 4.50 -2.40
CA HIS A 249 8.82 3.50 -1.52
C HIS A 249 7.47 3.94 -0.93
N HIS A 250 7.00 5.14 -1.27
CA HIS A 250 5.76 5.70 -0.72
C HIS A 250 4.82 6.25 -1.79
N ARG A 251 5.22 6.20 -3.06
CA ARG A 251 4.45 6.83 -4.14
C ARG A 251 3.16 6.06 -4.41
N GLY A 252 3.19 4.74 -4.27
CA GLY A 252 2.05 3.84 -4.38
C GLY A 252 1.10 4.02 -3.19
N ASP A 253 1.63 4.07 -1.97
CA ASP A 253 0.88 4.40 -0.76
C ASP A 253 0.10 5.71 -0.94
N VAL A 254 0.82 6.76 -1.36
CA VAL A 254 0.23 8.08 -1.58
C VAL A 254 -0.85 7.99 -2.65
N ALA A 255 -0.60 7.35 -3.79
CA ALA A 255 -1.60 7.20 -4.84
C ALA A 255 -2.88 6.51 -4.34
N ARG A 256 -2.74 5.37 -3.65
CA ARG A 256 -3.88 4.60 -3.12
C ARG A 256 -4.64 5.34 -2.02
N ILE A 257 -3.95 6.13 -1.19
CA ILE A 257 -4.60 7.02 -0.22
C ILE A 257 -5.41 8.11 -0.94
N LEU A 258 -4.85 8.73 -1.98
CA LEU A 258 -5.53 9.80 -2.72
C LEU A 258 -6.72 9.28 -3.53
N PHE A 259 -6.61 8.13 -4.19
CA PHE A 259 -7.74 7.48 -4.88
C PHE A 259 -8.88 7.19 -3.89
N TYR A 260 -8.54 6.62 -2.74
CA TYR A 260 -9.53 6.38 -1.68
C TYR A 260 -10.22 7.66 -1.22
N MET A 261 -9.46 8.74 -1.00
CA MET A 261 -10.00 10.02 -0.56
C MET A 261 -10.90 10.66 -1.61
N ASP A 262 -10.55 10.55 -2.89
CA ASP A 262 -11.37 11.02 -4.01
C ASP A 262 -12.71 10.28 -4.05
N ILE A 263 -12.70 8.94 -3.96
CA ILE A 263 -13.92 8.14 -3.96
C ILE A 263 -14.74 8.36 -2.69
N ARG A 264 -14.17 8.22 -1.48
CA ARG A 264 -14.94 8.27 -0.23
C ARG A 264 -15.57 9.64 0.00
N TRP A 265 -14.78 10.71 -0.18
CA TRP A 265 -15.19 12.06 0.20
C TRP A 265 -15.78 12.87 -0.97
N GLY A 266 -15.71 12.35 -2.20
CA GLY A 266 -16.45 12.84 -3.36
C GLY A 266 -16.31 14.34 -3.54
N GLY A 267 -17.43 15.08 -3.50
CA GLY A 267 -17.43 16.53 -3.73
C GLY A 267 -16.60 17.39 -2.76
N LEU A 268 -16.00 16.81 -1.71
CA LEU A 268 -15.04 17.49 -0.82
C LEU A 268 -13.58 17.34 -1.29
N THR A 269 -13.31 16.44 -2.20
CA THR A 269 -12.00 16.10 -2.76
C THR A 269 -12.05 16.18 -4.28
N ASN A 270 -10.89 16.35 -4.91
CA ASN A 270 -10.72 16.33 -6.36
C ASN A 270 -9.25 16.11 -6.65
N LEU A 271 -8.90 14.98 -7.28
CA LEU A 271 -7.49 14.61 -7.51
C LEU A 271 -6.67 15.74 -8.14
N SER A 272 -7.26 16.52 -9.05
CA SER A 272 -6.57 17.65 -9.71
C SER A 272 -6.11 18.77 -8.76
N ASN A 273 -6.65 18.82 -7.54
CA ASN A 273 -6.26 19.78 -6.51
C ASN A 273 -5.07 19.31 -5.66
N ILE A 274 -4.61 18.06 -5.81
CA ILE A 274 -3.56 17.48 -4.97
C ILE A 274 -2.43 16.82 -5.79
N GLY A 275 -2.72 16.32 -6.99
CA GLY A 275 -1.76 15.69 -7.89
C GLY A 275 -2.32 15.49 -9.29
N ASP A 276 -1.47 15.11 -10.24
CA ASP A 276 -1.88 14.78 -11.60
C ASP A 276 -2.29 13.30 -11.70
N LEU A 277 -3.45 13.00 -12.28
CA LEU A 277 -3.98 11.63 -12.36
C LEU A 277 -3.00 10.67 -13.06
N ALA A 278 -2.39 11.07 -14.17
CA ALA A 278 -1.45 10.21 -14.89
C ALA A 278 -0.21 9.89 -14.04
N THR A 279 0.26 10.85 -13.25
CA THR A 279 1.32 10.63 -12.27
C THR A 279 0.89 9.62 -11.19
N LEU A 280 -0.31 9.75 -10.64
CA LEU A 280 -0.80 8.86 -9.58
C LEU A 280 -1.02 7.42 -10.10
N LEU A 281 -1.54 7.26 -11.32
CA LEU A 281 -1.66 5.96 -11.98
C LEU A 281 -0.28 5.33 -12.18
N GLN A 282 0.70 6.10 -12.67
CA GLN A 282 2.07 5.60 -12.80
C GLN A 282 2.66 5.18 -11.45
N TRP A 283 2.41 5.94 -10.39
CA TRP A 283 2.90 5.60 -9.05
C TRP A 283 2.30 4.32 -8.49
N HIS A 284 1.01 4.11 -8.71
CA HIS A 284 0.32 2.89 -8.35
C HIS A 284 1.00 1.64 -8.95
N GLU A 285 1.40 1.72 -10.22
CA GLU A 285 2.09 0.63 -10.93
C GLU A 285 3.55 0.43 -10.48
N LEU A 286 4.26 1.54 -10.28
CA LEU A 286 5.70 1.50 -9.98
C LEU A 286 6.01 1.21 -8.50
N ASP A 287 5.00 1.23 -7.64
CA ASP A 287 5.08 0.93 -6.20
C ASP A 287 3.84 0.13 -5.79
N PRO A 288 3.84 -1.20 -6.04
CA PRO A 288 2.72 -2.09 -5.74
C PRO A 288 2.34 -2.10 -4.26
N VAL A 289 1.16 -2.65 -3.93
CA VAL A 289 0.76 -2.81 -2.53
C VAL A 289 1.74 -3.70 -1.79
N ASP A 290 2.13 -3.28 -0.58
CA ASP A 290 3.01 -4.05 0.30
C ASP A 290 2.30 -4.57 1.57
N ASP A 291 3.02 -5.41 2.32
CA ASP A 291 2.52 -6.01 3.56
C ASP A 291 2.21 -4.95 4.64
N PHE A 292 2.92 -3.82 4.64
CA PHE A 292 2.71 -2.75 5.61
C PHE A 292 1.36 -2.08 5.35
N GLU A 293 1.04 -1.75 4.10
CA GLU A 293 -0.25 -1.21 3.71
C GLU A 293 -1.40 -2.17 4.00
N ILE A 294 -1.23 -3.46 3.72
CA ILE A 294 -2.26 -4.48 4.01
C ILE A 294 -2.52 -4.55 5.52
N ASN A 295 -1.47 -4.64 6.34
CA ASN A 295 -1.60 -4.65 7.80
C ASN A 295 -2.28 -3.37 8.31
N ARG A 296 -1.86 -2.22 7.78
CA ARG A 296 -2.42 -0.91 8.11
C ARG A 296 -3.92 -0.85 7.76
N ASN A 297 -4.31 -1.30 6.58
CA ASN A 297 -5.71 -1.34 6.12
C ASN A 297 -6.57 -2.25 7.04
N ASN A 298 -6.03 -3.40 7.45
CA ASN A 298 -6.68 -4.32 8.39
C ASN A 298 -6.92 -3.67 9.77
N LEU A 299 -5.91 -3.00 10.32
CA LEU A 299 -6.02 -2.31 11.61
C LEU A 299 -7.01 -1.13 11.55
N ILE A 300 -6.94 -0.33 10.49
CA ILE A 300 -7.88 0.79 10.30
C ILE A 300 -9.31 0.26 10.16
N TYR A 301 -9.55 -0.85 9.46
CA TYR A 301 -10.86 -1.47 9.42
C TYR A 301 -11.37 -1.84 10.82
N GLY A 302 -10.51 -2.35 11.70
CA GLY A 302 -10.86 -2.62 13.11
C GLY A 302 -11.26 -1.37 13.90
N PHE A 303 -10.77 -0.18 13.53
CA PHE A 303 -11.07 1.08 14.19
C PHE A 303 -12.24 1.85 13.56
N GLN A 304 -12.30 1.89 12.23
CA GLN A 304 -13.23 2.71 11.46
C GLN A 304 -14.30 1.94 10.70
N ASN A 305 -14.22 0.61 10.70
CA ASN A 305 -15.15 -0.28 10.00
C ASN A 305 -15.28 0.05 8.51
N ASN A 306 -14.22 0.59 7.91
CA ASN A 306 -14.14 0.86 6.49
C ASN A 306 -12.72 0.60 5.97
N ARG A 307 -12.62 0.20 4.71
CA ARG A 307 -11.38 -0.27 4.08
C ARG A 307 -10.97 0.65 2.94
N ASN A 308 -9.68 0.69 2.63
CA ASN A 308 -9.22 1.26 1.37
C ASN A 308 -9.32 0.17 0.27
N PRO A 309 -10.26 0.31 -0.69
CA PRO A 309 -10.47 -0.68 -1.73
C PRO A 309 -9.27 -0.81 -2.66
N PHE A 310 -8.45 0.24 -2.81
CA PHE A 310 -7.28 0.22 -3.69
C PHE A 310 -6.07 -0.46 -3.07
N ILE A 311 -6.11 -0.76 -1.76
CA ILE A 311 -5.15 -1.64 -1.09
C ILE A 311 -5.62 -3.10 -1.20
N ASP A 312 -6.91 -3.36 -0.95
CA ASP A 312 -7.46 -4.72 -1.01
C ASP A 312 -7.54 -5.27 -2.44
N HIS A 313 -7.89 -4.39 -3.38
CA HIS A 313 -8.16 -4.67 -4.78
C HIS A 313 -7.50 -3.60 -5.67
N PRO A 314 -6.16 -3.64 -5.82
CA PRO A 314 -5.42 -2.68 -6.64
C PRO A 314 -5.97 -2.57 -8.07
N GLU A 315 -6.48 -3.68 -8.62
CA GLU A 315 -7.06 -3.74 -9.96
C GLU A 315 -8.29 -2.80 -10.15
N LEU A 316 -8.90 -2.32 -9.07
CA LEU A 316 -10.00 -1.36 -9.16
C LEU A 316 -9.54 0.00 -9.72
N VAL A 317 -8.25 0.33 -9.63
CA VAL A 317 -7.70 1.56 -10.21
C VAL A 317 -7.91 1.55 -11.73
N ASP A 318 -7.53 0.47 -12.41
CA ASP A 318 -7.71 0.33 -13.85
C ASP A 318 -9.19 0.33 -14.25
N LYS A 319 -10.05 -0.31 -13.45
CA LYS A 319 -11.49 -0.34 -13.75
C LYS A 319 -12.16 1.02 -13.71
N ILE A 320 -11.58 1.99 -13.01
CA ILE A 320 -12.14 3.34 -12.87
C ILE A 320 -11.48 4.30 -13.87
N TRP A 321 -10.15 4.22 -14.02
CA TRP A 321 -9.36 5.26 -14.69
C TRP A 321 -8.55 4.79 -15.91
N ALA A 322 -8.54 3.50 -16.27
CA ALA A 322 -7.91 2.99 -17.49
C ALA A 322 -8.86 2.99 -18.70
#